data_AF-A0A957SLU2-F1
#
_entry.id   AF-A0A957SLU2-F1
#
_cell.length_a   1.000
_cell.length_b   1.000
_cell.length_c   1.000
_cell.angle_alpha   90.00
_cell.angle_beta   90.00
_cell.angle_gamma   90.00
#
_symmetry.space_group_name_H-M   'P 1'
#
loop_
_entity.id
_entity.type
_entity.pdbx_description
1 polymer ?
#
loop_
_entity_poly.entity_id
_entity_poly.type
_entity_poly.pdbx_seq_one_letter_code
_entity_poly.pdbx_strand_id
1 'polypeptide(L)'
;MSTNTSFTNTEIRTAALGAAVDQDYGVLYYISTAAPPQALKSIWASTVKNTKATLYTPWTQGAFRGGVKMQTIYNPLPASSYQHMVSLSSEPRLILVCDPRGLNTLEYGDMYDPAVAQARHQLLQDHLPAIHRRFAALINQHTDVPILPAWAPTLWQEC
;
A
#
# COMPACT_ATOMS: atom_id res chain seq x y z
N MET A 1 13.67 2.33 21.81
CA MET A 1 12.60 3.32 21.52
C MET A 1 11.78 2.79 20.35
N SER A 2 10.51 2.44 20.58
CA SER A 2 9.63 1.86 19.55
C SER A 2 9.25 2.92 18.52
N THR A 3 9.67 2.77 17.27
CA THR A 3 9.24 3.63 16.15
C THR A 3 7.85 3.19 15.71
N ASN A 4 6.81 3.81 16.28
CA ASN A 4 5.42 3.52 15.93
C ASN A 4 5.12 3.85 14.46
N THR A 5 4.85 2.81 13.66
CA THR A 5 4.42 2.87 12.25
C THR A 5 3.06 3.56 12.15
N SER A 6 3.04 4.83 11.71
CA SER A 6 1.81 5.63 11.70
C SER A 6 1.76 6.67 10.58
N PHE A 7 0.53 6.98 10.15
CA PHE A 7 0.26 8.20 9.36
C PHE A 7 -0.17 9.31 10.31
N THR A 8 0.34 10.52 10.09
CA THR A 8 -0.07 11.70 10.85
C THR A 8 -0.20 12.94 9.98
N ASN A 9 -1.11 13.81 10.37
CA ASN A 9 -1.26 15.15 9.82
C ASN A 9 -1.05 16.22 10.91
N THR A 10 -0.10 16.00 11.82
CA THR A 10 0.23 16.83 13.01
C THR A 10 -0.80 16.84 14.13
N GLU A 11 -2.10 16.70 13.82
CA GLU A 11 -3.18 16.70 14.82
C GLU A 11 -3.64 15.28 15.17
N ILE A 12 -3.69 14.41 14.18
CA ILE A 12 -4.23 13.05 14.29
C ILE A 12 -3.18 12.03 13.89
N ARG A 13 -3.25 10.84 14.49
CA ARG A 13 -2.43 9.68 14.18
C ARG A 13 -3.33 8.48 13.86
N THR A 14 -2.94 7.70 12.85
CA THR A 14 -3.61 6.45 12.48
C THR A 14 -2.59 5.32 12.30
N ALA A 15 -3.01 4.08 12.51
CA ALA A 15 -2.13 2.93 12.41
C ALA A 15 -1.81 2.64 10.94
N ALA A 16 -0.55 2.75 10.55
CA ALA A 16 -0.16 2.53 9.16
C ALA A 16 -0.03 1.03 8.86
N LEU A 17 -0.86 0.54 7.95
CA LEU A 17 -0.93 -0.88 7.56
C LEU A 17 -0.24 -1.16 6.23
N GLY A 18 -0.09 -0.14 5.38
CA GLY A 18 0.62 -0.24 4.12
C GLY A 18 0.67 1.08 3.36
N ALA A 19 1.72 1.27 2.57
CA ALA A 19 1.86 2.41 1.68
C ALA A 19 2.62 2.00 0.41
N ALA A 20 2.26 2.60 -0.73
CA ALA A 20 3.13 2.65 -1.90
C ALA A 20 3.42 4.12 -2.16
N VAL A 21 4.70 4.49 -2.07
CA VAL A 21 5.18 5.86 -2.23
C VAL A 21 6.25 5.91 -3.29
N ASP A 22 6.28 7.02 -4.00
CA ASP A 22 7.41 7.48 -4.76
C ASP A 22 8.12 8.56 -3.93
N GLN A 23 9.32 8.22 -3.45
CA GLN A 23 10.07 9.05 -2.51
C GLN A 23 10.67 10.28 -3.19
N ASP A 24 11.11 10.14 -4.43
CA ASP A 24 11.77 11.21 -5.19
C ASP A 24 10.79 12.34 -5.49
N TYR A 25 9.54 11.98 -5.81
CA TYR A 25 8.49 12.95 -6.14
C TYR A 25 7.52 13.24 -4.99
N GLY A 26 7.67 12.56 -3.84
CA GLY A 26 6.82 12.72 -2.66
C GLY A 26 5.35 12.36 -2.92
N VAL A 27 5.10 11.34 -3.75
CA VAL A 27 3.75 10.94 -4.18
C VAL A 27 3.32 9.65 -3.49
N LEU A 28 2.10 9.64 -2.95
CA LEU A 28 1.44 8.48 -2.35
C LEU A 28 0.48 7.86 -3.37
N TYR A 29 0.82 6.67 -3.85
CA TYR A 29 0.00 5.91 -4.78
C TYR A 29 -0.98 4.97 -4.08
N TYR A 30 -0.62 4.51 -2.88
CA TYR A 30 -1.47 3.66 -2.06
C TYR A 30 -1.27 3.98 -0.59
N ILE A 31 -2.37 3.99 0.16
CA ILE A 31 -2.39 4.09 1.61
C ILE A 31 -3.40 3.10 2.18
N SER A 32 -2.99 2.41 3.23
CA SER A 32 -3.79 1.48 4.00
C SER A 32 -3.58 1.79 5.47
N THR A 33 -4.65 2.14 6.17
CA THR A 33 -4.58 2.58 7.56
C THR A 33 -5.85 2.22 8.33
N ALA A 34 -5.73 1.99 9.64
CA ALA A 34 -6.86 1.73 10.52
C ALA A 34 -6.92 2.71 11.70
N ALA A 35 -8.11 3.23 11.98
CA ALA A 35 -8.41 4.16 13.07
C ALA A 35 -9.92 4.36 13.24
N PRO A 36 -10.38 5.14 14.24
CA PRO A 36 -11.76 5.61 14.27
C PRO A 36 -12.13 6.42 13.01
N PRO A 37 -13.39 6.39 12.55
CA PRO A 37 -13.78 6.97 11.25
C PRO A 37 -13.40 8.44 11.04
N GLN A 38 -13.46 9.25 12.09
CA GLN A 38 -13.08 10.67 12.01
C GLN A 38 -11.59 10.87 11.78
N ALA A 39 -10.75 10.03 12.40
CA ALA A 39 -9.31 10.08 12.23
C ALA A 39 -8.90 9.72 10.79
N LEU A 40 -9.55 8.70 10.20
CA LEU A 40 -9.34 8.31 8.81
C LEU A 40 -9.69 9.42 7.83
N LYS A 41 -10.86 10.07 8.02
CA LYS A 41 -11.29 11.22 7.20
C LYS A 41 -10.28 12.37 7.26
N SER A 42 -9.70 12.63 8.43
CA SER A 42 -8.69 13.67 8.62
C SER A 42 -7.39 13.36 7.87
N ILE A 43 -6.86 12.14 8.01
CA ILE A 43 -5.67 11.70 7.26
C ILE A 43 -5.91 11.72 5.75
N TRP A 44 -7.07 11.24 5.30
CA TRP A 44 -7.46 11.29 3.89
C TRP A 44 -7.50 12.73 3.37
N ALA A 45 -8.17 13.64 4.09
CA ALA A 45 -8.26 15.04 3.71
C ALA A 45 -6.88 15.70 3.58
N SER A 46 -5.95 15.41 4.49
CA SER A 46 -4.56 15.88 4.39
C SER A 46 -3.84 15.32 3.17
N THR A 47 -4.04 14.03 2.90
CA THR A 47 -3.45 13.34 1.74
C THR A 47 -3.90 13.95 0.42
N VAL A 48 -5.20 14.26 0.25
CA VAL A 48 -5.73 14.77 -1.04
C VAL A 48 -5.68 16.28 -1.22
N LYS A 49 -5.69 17.08 -0.14
CA LYS A 49 -5.66 18.55 -0.23
C LYS A 49 -4.25 19.13 -0.37
N ASN A 50 -3.26 18.32 -0.72
CA ASN A 50 -1.85 18.71 -0.82
C ASN A 50 -1.24 19.22 0.50
N THR A 51 -1.93 19.04 1.63
CA THR A 51 -1.39 19.28 2.97
C THR A 51 -0.66 18.03 3.43
N LYS A 52 0.54 17.83 2.87
CA LYS A 52 1.60 16.88 3.27
C LYS A 52 1.22 15.99 4.46
N ALA A 53 0.53 14.87 4.19
CA ALA A 53 0.36 13.83 5.21
C ALA A 53 1.75 13.24 5.48
N THR A 54 2.17 13.23 6.74
CA THR A 54 3.48 12.70 7.09
C THR A 54 3.35 11.23 7.43
N LEU A 55 4.09 10.42 6.70
CA LEU A 55 4.25 9.00 6.97
C LEU A 55 5.48 8.83 7.86
N TYR A 56 5.27 8.22 9.04
CA TYR A 56 6.34 7.87 9.96
C TYR A 56 6.36 6.37 10.14
N THR A 57 7.25 5.70 9.40
CA THR A 57 7.27 4.24 9.35
C THR A 57 8.68 3.69 9.13
N PRO A 58 8.95 2.42 9.46
CA PRO A 58 10.27 1.81 9.24
C PRO A 58 10.70 1.76 7.76
N TRP A 59 9.75 1.64 6.83
CA TRP A 59 9.96 1.53 5.38
C TRP A 59 10.10 2.88 4.67
N THR A 60 9.60 3.97 5.25
CA THR A 60 9.74 5.32 4.66
C THR A 60 9.36 6.40 5.68
N GLN A 61 9.99 7.56 5.58
CA GLN A 61 9.67 8.74 6.35
C GLN A 61 9.59 9.95 5.43
N GLY A 62 8.51 10.69 5.51
CA GLY A 62 8.37 11.87 4.68
C GLY A 62 6.94 12.39 4.60
N ALA A 63 6.85 13.57 4.01
CA ALA A 63 5.59 14.20 3.70
C ALA A 63 5.18 13.83 2.28
N PHE A 64 4.04 13.16 2.14
CA PHE A 64 3.53 12.69 0.86
C PHE A 64 2.20 13.35 0.52
N ARG A 65 1.98 13.58 -0.77
CA ARG A 65 0.68 13.98 -1.33
C ARG A 65 0.05 12.80 -2.05
N GLY A 66 -1.26 12.69 -2.00
CA GLY A 66 -1.98 11.70 -2.79
C GLY A 66 -1.71 11.87 -4.29
N GLY A 67 -1.55 10.75 -4.99
CA GLY A 67 -1.48 10.72 -6.45
C GLY A 67 -2.78 11.24 -7.10
N VAL A 68 -2.74 11.44 -8.41
CA VAL A 68 -3.91 11.93 -9.16
C VAL A 68 -5.07 10.92 -9.02
N LYS A 69 -6.28 11.44 -8.75
CA LYS A 69 -7.55 10.69 -8.72
C LYS A 69 -7.46 9.40 -7.88
N MET A 70 -7.27 9.56 -6.58
CA MET A 70 -7.30 8.43 -5.64
C MET A 70 -8.75 8.02 -5.32
N GLN A 71 -9.05 6.72 -5.44
CA GLN A 71 -10.28 6.11 -4.97
C GLN A 71 -10.09 5.65 -3.52
N THR A 72 -11.06 5.89 -2.65
CA THR A 72 -11.02 5.44 -1.25
C THR A 72 -12.12 4.44 -0.95
N ILE A 73 -11.77 3.40 -0.23
CA ILE A 73 -12.64 2.33 0.26
C ILE A 73 -12.51 2.30 1.78
N TYR A 74 -13.64 2.22 2.48
CA TYR A 74 -13.70 2.06 3.93
C TYR A 74 -14.35 0.71 4.24
N ASN A 75 -13.75 -0.05 5.16
CA ASN A 75 -14.28 -1.33 5.61
C ASN A 75 -14.29 -1.38 7.15
N PRO A 76 -15.42 -1.64 7.82
CA PRO A 76 -15.42 -1.80 9.29
C PRO A 76 -14.56 -2.99 9.72
N LEU A 77 -13.80 -2.82 10.80
CA LEU A 77 -13.05 -3.91 11.41
C LEU A 77 -13.97 -4.68 12.38
N PRO A 78 -14.08 -6.03 12.28
CA PRO A 78 -14.94 -6.82 13.15
C PRO A 78 -14.71 -6.55 14.63
N ALA A 79 -15.80 -6.50 15.40
CA ALA A 79 -15.78 -6.31 16.86
C ALA A 79 -15.00 -5.07 17.35
N SER A 80 -14.90 -4.01 16.54
CA SER A 80 -14.20 -2.77 16.94
C SER A 80 -14.95 -1.51 16.51
N SER A 81 -14.59 -0.37 17.10
CA SER A 81 -15.01 0.96 16.66
C SER A 81 -14.15 1.52 15.50
N TYR A 82 -13.22 0.72 14.98
CA TYR A 82 -12.26 1.12 13.97
C TYR A 82 -12.78 0.77 12.58
N GLN A 83 -12.32 1.55 11.61
CA GLN A 83 -12.45 1.22 10.20
C GLN A 83 -11.06 1.08 9.59
N HIS A 84 -10.97 0.22 8.60
CA HIS A 84 -9.86 0.15 7.68
C HIS A 84 -10.16 1.04 6.49
N MET A 85 -9.27 1.98 6.20
CA MET A 85 -9.31 2.81 5.00
C MET A 85 -8.21 2.36 4.06
N VAL A 86 -8.59 2.17 2.80
CA VAL A 86 -7.67 2.01 1.68
C VAL A 86 -7.91 3.16 0.71
N SER A 87 -6.87 3.89 0.34
CA SER A 87 -6.93 4.79 -0.81
C SER A 87 -5.89 4.39 -1.85
N LEU A 88 -6.30 4.35 -3.11
CA LEU A 88 -5.52 3.86 -4.24
C LEU A 88 -5.55 4.88 -5.38
N SER A 89 -4.39 5.20 -5.94
CA SER A 89 -4.29 6.00 -7.16
C SER A 89 -4.80 5.23 -8.37
N SER A 90 -5.49 5.91 -9.27
CA SER A 90 -5.91 5.37 -10.56
C SER A 90 -4.81 5.36 -11.62
N GLU A 91 -3.54 5.57 -11.23
CA GLU A 91 -2.38 5.48 -12.11
C GLU A 91 -2.30 4.08 -12.76
N PRO A 92 -2.44 3.97 -14.10
CA PRO A 92 -2.48 2.67 -14.78
C PRO A 92 -1.19 1.87 -14.66
N ARG A 93 -0.06 2.52 -14.37
CA ARG A 93 1.24 1.87 -14.19
C ARG A 93 1.39 1.20 -12.82
N LEU A 94 0.49 1.46 -11.87
CA LEU A 94 0.56 0.90 -10.52
C LEU A 94 -0.13 -0.47 -10.47
N ILE A 95 0.64 -1.51 -10.17
CA ILE A 95 0.10 -2.84 -9.86
C ILE A 95 0.02 -2.97 -8.34
N LEU A 96 -1.19 -2.93 -7.81
CA LEU A 96 -1.45 -3.22 -6.41
C LEU A 96 -2.26 -4.51 -6.25
N VAL A 97 -1.80 -5.37 -5.34
CA VAL A 97 -2.51 -6.58 -4.96
C VAL A 97 -3.13 -6.38 -3.58
N CYS A 98 -4.45 -6.20 -3.55
CA CYS A 98 -5.24 -6.01 -2.33
C CYS A 98 -5.92 -7.31 -1.92
N ASP A 99 -5.17 -8.27 -1.38
CA ASP A 99 -5.77 -9.48 -0.82
C ASP A 99 -6.23 -9.24 0.63
N PRO A 100 -7.51 -9.48 0.98
CA PRO A 100 -8.00 -9.35 2.34
C PRO A 100 -7.21 -10.17 3.38
N ARG A 101 -6.59 -11.29 2.98
CA ARG A 101 -5.73 -12.10 3.85
C ARG A 101 -4.53 -11.32 4.38
N GLY A 102 -4.06 -10.31 3.64
CA GLY A 102 -3.00 -9.41 4.08
C GLY A 102 -3.39 -8.51 5.25
N LEU A 103 -4.68 -8.37 5.55
CA LEU A 103 -5.16 -7.61 6.73
C LEU A 103 -5.05 -8.42 8.02
N ASN A 104 -5.21 -9.75 7.93
CA ASN A 104 -5.16 -10.64 9.09
C ASN A 104 -3.73 -10.95 9.55
N THR A 105 -2.71 -10.55 8.78
CA THR A 105 -1.29 -10.75 9.14
C THR A 105 -0.70 -9.60 9.97
N LEU A 106 -1.54 -8.71 10.51
CA LEU A 106 -1.14 -7.41 11.07
C LEU A 106 -1.40 -7.28 12.60
N GLU A 107 -1.58 -8.38 13.33
CA GLU A 107 -1.54 -8.27 14.79
C GLU A 107 -0.16 -7.74 15.22
N TYR A 108 -0.17 -6.58 15.88
CA TYR A 108 0.99 -5.72 16.12
C TYR A 108 2.12 -6.40 16.93
N GLY A 109 1.85 -7.55 17.55
CA GLY A 109 2.82 -8.38 18.26
C GLY A 109 3.63 -9.33 17.38
N ASP A 110 3.14 -9.66 16.19
CA ASP A 110 3.60 -10.84 15.44
C ASP A 110 4.48 -10.48 14.23
N MET A 111 4.90 -9.22 14.11
CA MET A 111 5.73 -8.79 12.97
C MET A 111 7.12 -9.46 12.94
N TYR A 112 7.55 -10.01 14.09
CA TYR A 112 8.76 -10.82 14.23
C TYR A 112 8.46 -12.31 14.36
N ASP A 113 7.20 -12.71 14.32
CA ASP A 113 6.83 -14.13 14.30
C ASP A 113 7.21 -14.71 12.93
N PRO A 114 8.11 -15.71 12.89
CA PRO A 114 8.45 -16.42 11.66
C PRO A 114 7.22 -16.96 10.92
N ALA A 115 6.15 -17.34 11.62
CA ALA A 115 4.92 -17.84 11.02
C ALA A 115 4.18 -16.75 10.23
N VAL A 116 4.12 -15.51 10.75
CA VAL A 116 3.53 -14.37 10.05
C VAL A 116 4.39 -13.95 8.86
N ALA A 117 5.71 -13.95 9.01
CA ALA A 117 6.64 -13.71 7.90
C ALA A 117 6.46 -14.75 6.78
N GLN A 118 6.32 -16.03 7.14
CA GLN A 118 6.05 -17.12 6.21
C GLN A 118 4.68 -16.99 5.54
N ALA A 119 3.63 -16.63 6.28
CA ALA A 119 2.29 -16.40 5.73
C ALA A 119 2.28 -15.24 4.71
N ARG A 120 3.00 -14.16 5.00
CA ARG A 120 3.18 -13.02 4.07
C ARG A 120 3.95 -13.44 2.82
N HIS A 121 5.02 -14.24 2.99
CA HIS A 121 5.78 -14.76 1.86
C HIS A 121 4.90 -15.65 0.98
N GLN A 122 4.14 -16.56 1.57
CA GLN A 122 3.22 -17.43 0.83
C GLN A 122 2.16 -16.60 0.09
N LEU A 123 1.57 -15.60 0.75
CA LEU A 123 0.59 -14.72 0.13
C LEU A 123 1.18 -13.99 -1.09
N LEU A 124 2.43 -13.53 -1.01
CA LEU A 124 3.12 -12.95 -2.17
C LEU A 124 3.30 -13.98 -3.29
N GLN A 125 3.76 -15.18 -2.96
CA GLN A 125 3.94 -16.26 -3.95
C GLN A 125 2.63 -16.63 -4.65
N ASP A 126 1.52 -16.67 -3.92
CA ASP A 126 0.19 -16.91 -4.49
C ASP A 126 -0.19 -15.87 -5.57
N HIS A 127 0.27 -14.63 -5.42
CA HIS A 127 -0.10 -13.51 -6.30
C HIS A 127 0.94 -13.18 -7.37
N LEU A 128 2.19 -13.61 -7.21
CA LEU A 128 3.28 -13.35 -8.16
C LEU A 128 2.95 -13.73 -9.62
N PRO A 129 2.32 -14.89 -9.91
CA PRO A 129 1.93 -15.22 -11.29
C PRO A 129 0.98 -14.20 -11.93
N ALA A 130 0.04 -13.67 -11.14
CA ALA A 130 -0.90 -12.65 -11.63
C ALA A 130 -0.21 -11.30 -11.84
N ILE A 131 0.73 -10.93 -10.95
CA ILE A 131 1.57 -9.73 -11.08
C ILE A 131 2.41 -9.81 -12.36
N HIS A 132 3.16 -10.90 -12.56
CA HIS A 132 3.99 -11.10 -13.75
C HIS A 132 3.18 -11.03 -15.05
N ARG A 133 1.97 -11.62 -15.06
CA ARG A 133 1.08 -11.55 -16.23
C ARG A 133 0.65 -10.11 -16.53
N ARG A 134 0.28 -9.33 -15.51
CA ARG A 134 -0.09 -7.91 -15.68
C ARG A 134 1.10 -7.06 -16.11
N PHE A 135 2.27 -7.31 -15.54
CA PHE A 135 3.51 -6.63 -15.90
C PHE A 135 3.87 -6.86 -17.38
N ALA A 136 3.88 -8.12 -17.85
CA ALA A 136 4.08 -8.42 -19.27
C ALA A 136 3.05 -7.73 -20.16
N ALA A 137 1.77 -7.78 -19.78
CA ALA A 137 0.70 -7.14 -20.54
C ALA A 137 0.88 -5.62 -20.64
N LEU A 138 1.33 -4.96 -19.56
CA LEU A 138 1.61 -3.53 -19.56
C LEU A 138 2.76 -3.18 -20.49
N ILE A 139 3.87 -3.94 -20.48
CA ILE A 139 4.99 -3.67 -21.38
C ILE A 139 4.55 -3.85 -22.84
N ASN A 140 3.80 -4.92 -23.13
CA ASN A 140 3.30 -5.19 -24.49
C ASN A 140 2.32 -4.13 -25.02
N GLN A 141 1.75 -3.27 -24.18
CA GLN A 141 0.96 -2.12 -24.62
C GLN A 141 1.83 -0.96 -25.13
N HIS A 142 3.12 -0.97 -24.79
CA HIS A 142 4.05 0.13 -25.05
C HIS A 142 5.26 -0.29 -25.89
N THR A 143 5.32 -1.54 -26.36
CA THR A 143 6.42 -2.06 -27.17
C THR A 143 5.91 -2.77 -28.42
N ASP A 144 6.59 -2.54 -29.54
CA ASP A 144 6.27 -3.21 -30.82
C ASP A 144 6.72 -4.69 -30.84
N VAL A 145 7.65 -5.05 -29.96
CA VAL A 145 8.13 -6.42 -29.78
C VAL A 145 7.42 -7.02 -28.57
N PRO A 146 6.55 -8.03 -28.74
CA PRO A 146 5.83 -8.63 -27.63
C PRO A 146 6.79 -9.43 -26.73
N ILE A 147 6.83 -9.06 -25.47
CA ILE A 147 7.46 -9.80 -24.39
C ILE A 147 6.64 -11.07 -24.12
N LEU A 148 7.33 -12.20 -24.11
CA LEU A 148 6.75 -13.48 -23.71
C LEU A 148 6.44 -13.44 -22.20
N PRO A 149 5.25 -13.92 -21.74
CA PRO A 149 4.93 -13.94 -20.32
C PRO A 149 5.96 -14.64 -19.43
N ALA A 150 6.70 -15.61 -19.99
CA ALA A 150 7.78 -16.32 -19.32
C ALA A 150 8.99 -15.43 -18.96
N TRP A 151 9.14 -14.25 -19.58
CA TRP A 151 10.23 -13.32 -19.30
C TRP A 151 9.92 -12.35 -18.16
N ALA A 152 8.65 -12.20 -17.80
CA ALA A 152 8.23 -11.27 -16.75
C ALA A 152 8.90 -11.52 -15.37
N PRO A 153 9.06 -12.76 -14.88
CA PRO A 153 9.78 -13.00 -13.62
C PRO A 153 11.23 -12.52 -13.67
N THR A 154 11.93 -12.76 -14.78
CA THR A 154 13.33 -12.35 -14.96
C THR A 154 13.44 -10.83 -15.04
N LEU A 155 12.62 -10.19 -15.87
CA LEU A 155 12.61 -8.73 -15.99
C LEU A 155 12.24 -8.04 -14.69
N TRP A 156 11.31 -8.62 -13.92
CA TRP A 156 10.90 -8.08 -12.61
C TRP A 156 12.03 -8.10 -11.58
N GLN A 157 12.94 -9.06 -11.63
CA GLN A 157 14.09 -9.12 -10.72
C GLN A 157 15.16 -8.05 -11.00
N GLU A 158 15.18 -7.52 -12.23
CA GLU A 158 16.15 -6.51 -12.69
C GLU A 158 15.61 -5.07 -12.59
N CYS A 159 14.35 -4.89 -12.20
CA CYS A 159 13.70 -3.59 -12.00
C CYS A 159 13.72 -3.19 -10.51
#